data_AF-A0A7C7ADS3-F1
#
_entry.id   AF-A0A7C7ADS3-F1
#
_cell.length_a   1.000
_cell.length_b   1.000
_cell.length_c   1.000
_cell.angle_alpha   90.00
_cell.angle_beta   90.00
_cell.angle_gamma   90.00
#
_symmetry.space_group_name_H-M   'P 1'
#
loop_
_entity.id
_entity.type
_entity.pdbx_description
1 polymer ?
#
loop_
_entity_poly.entity_id
_entity_poly.type
_entity_poly.pdbx_seq_one_letter_code
_entity_poly.pdbx_strand_id
1 'polypeptide(L)'
;MLNSILAALLQRMVYILNLYSWIIVVNTVLTLFTRPKDKDNDVKILFRKLTDPVNNIFRKFLRSLGWYGMPVDLSPMLSLIAIWIAMMMLQELSRLFAGLP
;
A
#
# COMPACT_ATOMS: atom_id res chain seq x y z
N MET A 1 14.14 20.39 19.94
CA MET A 1 15.08 19.39 19.38
C MET A 1 14.46 18.01 19.27
N LEU A 2 13.97 17.39 20.36
CA LEU A 2 13.33 16.06 20.32
C LEU A 2 12.11 16.01 19.38
N ASN A 3 11.20 16.98 19.47
CA ASN A 3 10.00 17.03 18.63
C ASN A 3 10.33 17.17 17.13
N SER A 4 11.38 17.93 16.79
CA SER A 4 11.86 18.09 15.42
C SER A 4 12.45 16.79 14.86
N ILE A 5 13.13 16.00 15.70
CA ILE A 5 13.63 14.66 15.33
C ILE A 5 12.46 13.71 15.10
N LEU A 6 11.45 13.72 15.97
CA LEU A 6 10.24 12.91 15.81
C LEU A 6 9.48 13.26 14.53
N ALA A 7 9.30 14.56 14.25
CA ALA A 7 8.67 15.03 13.02
C ALA A 7 9.43 14.55 11.77
N ALA A 8 10.76 14.63 11.78
CA ALA A 8 11.60 14.13 10.68
C ALA A 8 11.50 12.61 10.49
N LEU A 9 11.42 11.83 11.59
CA LEU A 9 11.23 10.38 11.52
C LEU A 9 9.87 10.02 10.93
N LEU A 10 8.80 10.68 11.38
CA LEU A 10 7.45 10.49 10.82
C LEU A 10 7.40 10.83 9.33
N GLN A 11 8.05 11.93 8.93
CA GLN A 11 8.13 12.32 7.53
C GLN A 11 8.90 11.30 6.69
N ARG A 12 9.97 10.69 7.22
CA ARG A 12 10.66 9.58 6.55
C ARG A 12 9.77 8.36 6.39
N MET A 13 8.95 8.02 7.39
CA MET A 13 7.98 6.93 7.28
C MET A 13 6.97 7.18 6.16
N VAL A 14 6.49 8.42 6.03
CA VAL A 14 5.59 8.82 4.93
C VAL A 14 6.26 8.59 3.57
N TYR A 15 7.53 8.94 3.39
CA TYR A 15 8.24 8.69 2.13
C TYR A 15 8.38 7.18 1.82
N ILE A 16 8.64 6.35 2.83
CA ILE A 16 8.72 4.90 2.68
C ILE A 16 7.35 4.33 2.27
N LEU A 17 6.28 4.77 2.92
CA LEU A 17 4.90 4.37 2.60
C LEU A 17 4.51 4.82 1.18
N ASN A 18 4.93 6.02 0.77
CA ASN A 18 4.70 6.50 -0.58
C ASN A 18 5.41 5.61 -1.61
N LEU A 19 6.68 5.28 -1.39
CA LEU A 19 7.42 4.35 -2.25
C LEU A 19 6.74 2.97 -2.30
N TYR A 20 6.28 2.46 -1.16
CA TYR A 20 5.56 1.20 -1.09
C TYR A 20 4.21 1.25 -1.84
N SER A 21 3.50 2.39 -1.80
CA SER A 21 2.27 2.58 -2.57
C SER A 21 2.53 2.45 -4.08
N TRP A 22 3.65 2.98 -4.58
CA TRP A 22 4.05 2.81 -5.98
C TRP A 22 4.33 1.36 -6.34
N ILE A 23 4.92 0.57 -5.44
CA ILE A 23 5.14 -0.88 -5.65
C ILE A 23 3.79 -1.59 -5.84
N ILE A 24 2.77 -1.25 -5.05
CA ILE A 24 1.41 -1.80 -5.20
C ILE A 24 0.78 -1.36 -6.51
N VAL A 25 0.91 -0.08 -6.89
CA VAL A 25 0.41 0.42 -8.19
C VAL A 25 1.06 -0.34 -9.34
N VAL A 26 2.39 -0.46 -9.36
CA VAL A 26 3.13 -1.21 -10.39
C VAL A 26 2.66 -2.66 -10.45
N ASN A 27 2.53 -3.35 -9.31
CA ASN A 27 2.04 -4.72 -9.29
C ASN A 27 0.61 -4.85 -9.84
N THR A 28 -0.27 -3.90 -9.50
CA THR A 28 -1.67 -3.89 -9.95
C THR A 28 -1.75 -3.64 -11.45
N VAL A 29 -1.01 -2.66 -11.95
CA VAL A 29 -0.87 -2.35 -13.38
C VAL A 29 -0.32 -3.58 -14.13
N LEU A 30 0.79 -4.17 -13.68
CA LEU A 30 1.35 -5.37 -14.28
C LEU A 30 0.33 -6.51 -14.32
N THR A 31 -0.47 -6.68 -13.27
CA THR A 31 -1.52 -7.71 -13.19
C THR A 31 -2.68 -7.41 -14.15
N LEU A 32 -3.06 -6.15 -14.33
CA LEU A 32 -4.11 -5.75 -15.27
C LEU A 32 -3.68 -5.91 -16.74
N PHE A 33 -2.41 -5.63 -17.05
CA PHE A 33 -1.87 -5.71 -18.41
C PHE A 33 -1.34 -7.10 -18.80
N THR A 34 -1.03 -7.99 -17.85
CA THR A 34 -0.71 -9.39 -18.16
C THR A 34 -1.96 -10.25 -18.22
N ARG A 35 -2.13 -10.99 -19.31
CA ARG A 35 -3.24 -11.94 -19.43
C ARG A 35 -2.96 -13.16 -18.55
N PRO A 36 -4.00 -13.88 -18.08
CA PRO A 36 -3.82 -15.13 -17.33
C PRO A 36 -3.03 -16.23 -18.08
N LYS A 37 -2.93 -16.11 -19.41
CA LYS A 37 -2.16 -17.01 -20.28
C LYS A 37 -0.70 -16.61 -20.47
N ASP A 38 -0.29 -15.42 -20.06
CA ASP A 38 1.09 -14.96 -20.20
C ASP A 38 1.93 -15.58 -19.08
N LYS A 39 3.12 -16.08 -19.43
CA LYS A 39 4.06 -16.69 -18.47
C LYS A 39 4.40 -15.65 -17.40
N ASP A 40 4.25 -16.01 -16.13
CA ASP A 40 4.64 -15.12 -15.04
C ASP A 40 6.14 -14.85 -15.12
N ASN A 41 6.49 -13.58 -15.33
CA ASN A 41 7.87 -13.11 -15.35
C ASN A 41 8.40 -13.03 -13.90
N ASP A 42 9.68 -13.31 -13.67
CA ASP A 42 10.30 -13.32 -12.32
C ASP A 42 10.06 -12.01 -11.57
N VAL A 43 10.04 -10.89 -12.31
CA VAL A 43 9.73 -9.55 -11.81
C VAL A 43 8.31 -9.49 -11.22
N LYS A 44 7.31 -10.05 -11.91
CA LYS A 44 5.91 -10.07 -11.44
C LYS A 44 5.78 -10.93 -10.18
N ILE A 45 6.49 -12.05 -10.10
CA ILE A 45 6.51 -12.91 -8.91
C ILE A 45 7.10 -12.16 -7.72
N LEU A 46 8.17 -11.40 -7.92
CA LEU A 46 8.80 -10.59 -6.87
C LEU A 46 7.84 -9.51 -6.34
N PHE A 47 7.23 -8.72 -7.24
CA PHE A 47 6.26 -7.69 -6.87
C PHE A 47 5.03 -8.28 -6.15
N ARG A 48 4.56 -9.43 -6.62
CA ARG A 48 3.46 -10.14 -5.98
C ARG A 48 3.84 -10.60 -4.57
N LYS A 49 5.03 -11.18 -4.35
CA LYS A 49 5.51 -11.55 -3.01
C LYS A 49 5.61 -10.36 -2.06
N LEU A 50 5.98 -9.18 -2.55
CA LEU A 50 6.11 -7.97 -1.75
C LEU A 50 4.75 -7.34 -1.37
N THR A 51 3.73 -7.53 -2.21
CA THR A 51 2.41 -6.89 -2.04
C THR A 51 1.36 -7.85 -1.47
N ASP A 52 1.53 -9.17 -1.66
CA ASP A 52 0.65 -10.21 -1.14
C ASP A 52 0.43 -10.19 0.37
N PRO A 53 1.41 -9.95 1.28
CA PRO A 53 1.12 -9.96 2.71
C PRO A 53 0.08 -8.90 3.10
N VAL A 54 0.17 -7.70 2.51
CA VAL A 54 -0.79 -6.62 2.74
C VAL A 54 -2.11 -6.94 2.03
N ASN A 55 -2.05 -7.28 0.74
CA ASN A 55 -3.23 -7.61 -0.05
C ASN A 55 -4.03 -8.79 0.53
N ASN A 56 -3.37 -9.79 1.13
CA ASN A 56 -4.04 -10.96 1.69
C ASN A 56 -4.84 -10.64 2.95
N ILE A 57 -4.42 -9.65 3.74
CA ILE A 57 -5.20 -9.15 4.87
C ILE A 57 -6.52 -8.57 4.35
N PHE A 58 -6.44 -7.69 3.35
CA PHE A 58 -7.62 -7.10 2.74
C PHE A 58 -8.47 -8.12 1.98
N ARG A 59 -7.84 -9.12 1.33
CA ARG A 59 -8.55 -10.21 0.66
C ARG A 59 -9.36 -11.04 1.64
N LYS A 60 -8.81 -11.34 2.82
CA LYS A 60 -9.53 -12.04 3.90
C LYS A 60 -10.67 -11.18 4.44
N PHE A 61 -10.43 -9.88 4.64
CA PHE A 61 -11.46 -8.94 5.07
C PHE A 61 -12.62 -8.86 4.07
N LEU A 62 -12.34 -8.74 2.78
CA LEU A 62 -13.35 -8.73 1.72
C LEU A 62 -14.16 -10.03 1.66
N ARG A 63 -13.50 -11.17 1.79
CA ARG A 63 -14.19 -12.47 1.86
C ARG A 63 -15.11 -12.55 3.07
N SER A 64 -14.70 -12.01 4.22
CA SER A 64 -15.54 -11.95 5.42
C SER A 64 -16.77 -11.07 5.25
N LEU A 65 -16.74 -10.08 4.37
CA LEU A 65 -17.87 -9.21 4.04
C LEU A 65 -18.79 -9.79 2.95
N GLY A 66 -18.56 -11.03 2.50
CA GLY A 66 -19.36 -11.68 1.47
C GLY A 66 -18.97 -11.33 0.04
N TRP A 67 -17.88 -10.58 -0.18
CA TRP A 67 -17.30 -10.39 -1.52
C TRP A 67 -16.47 -11.61 -1.95
N TYR A 68 -17.18 -12.73 -2.14
CA TYR A 68 -16.60 -13.96 -2.67
C TYR A 68 -16.83 -14.05 -4.18
N GLY A 69 -15.77 -14.31 -4.96
CA GLY A 69 -15.90 -14.62 -6.39
C GLY A 69 -15.87 -13.45 -7.38
N MET A 70 -15.41 -12.25 -6.98
CA MET A 70 -15.23 -11.17 -7.95
C MET A 70 -14.12 -11.51 -8.97
N PRO A 71 -14.35 -11.23 -10.27
CA PRO A 71 -13.36 -11.48 -11.33
C PRO A 71 -12.14 -10.56 -11.22
N VAL A 72 -12.26 -9.44 -10.50
CA VAL A 72 -11.18 -8.47 -10.27
C VAL A 72 -10.84 -8.43 -8.78
N ASP A 73 -9.55 -8.55 -8.47
CA ASP A 73 -9.06 -8.45 -7.09
C ASP A 73 -9.06 -6.97 -6.64
N LEU A 74 -9.99 -6.59 -5.76
CA LEU A 74 -10.08 -5.25 -5.17
C LEU A 74 -9.10 -5.04 -3.99
N SER A 75 -8.42 -6.10 -3.54
CA SER A 75 -7.51 -6.03 -2.39
C SER A 75 -6.37 -5.00 -2.56
N PRO A 76 -5.75 -4.86 -3.74
CA PRO A 76 -4.73 -3.83 -3.97
C PRO A 76 -5.28 -2.40 -3.83
N MET A 77 -6.52 -2.16 -4.26
CA MET A 77 -7.16 -0.85 -4.11
C MET A 77 -7.39 -0.50 -2.64
N LEU A 78 -7.90 -1.46 -1.86
CA LEU A 78 -8.06 -1.26 -0.41
C LEU A 78 -6.72 -1.05 0.30
N SER A 79 -5.69 -1.76 -0.13
CA SER A 79 -4.33 -1.60 0.40
C SER A 79 -3.80 -0.19 0.14
N LEU A 80 -4.02 0.36 -1.06
CA LEU A 80 -3.66 1.74 -1.40
C LEU A 80 -4.41 2.75 -0.54
N ILE A 81 -5.73 2.59 -0.39
CA ILE A 81 -6.56 3.47 0.45
C ILE A 81 -6.05 3.46 1.89
N ALA A 82 -5.77 2.28 2.46
CA ALA A 82 -5.26 2.16 3.81
C ALA A 82 -3.88 2.83 3.98
N ILE A 83 -2.98 2.66 3.00
CA ILE A 83 -1.67 3.33 3.00
C ILE A 83 -1.84 4.85 2.91
N TRP A 84 -2.75 5.36 2.09
CA TRP A 84 -3.02 6.78 1.97
C TRP A 84 -3.56 7.38 3.27
N ILE A 85 -4.50 6.70 3.93
CA ILE A 85 -5.00 7.10 5.25
C ILE A 85 -3.85 7.13 6.26
N ALA A 86 -3.04 6.07 6.31
CA ALA A 86 -1.88 6.02 7.21
C ALA A 86 -0.89 7.16 6.93
N MET A 87 -0.62 7.48 5.67
CA MET A 87 0.23 8.61 5.30
C MET A 87 -0.36 9.95 5.74
N MET A 88 -1.65 10.18 5.53
CA MET A 88 -2.33 11.40 5.98
C MET A 88 -2.20 11.56 7.50
N MET A 89 -2.46 10.49 8.25
CA MET A 89 -2.33 10.51 9.71
C MET A 89 -0.88 10.78 10.17
N LEU A 90 0.12 10.15 9.52
CA LEU A 90 1.52 10.38 9.85
C LEU A 90 2.02 11.77 9.48
N GLN A 91 1.54 12.32 8.36
CA GLN A 91 1.83 13.71 7.96
C GLN A 91 1.25 14.69 8.97
N GLU A 92 0.00 14.49 9.38
CA GLU A 92 -0.65 15.34 10.38
C GLU A 92 0.08 15.27 11.72
N LEU A 93 0.41 14.06 12.16
CA LEU A 93 1.19 13.85 13.37
C LEU A 93 2.57 14.52 13.28
N SER A 94 3.24 14.43 12.12
CA SER A 94 4.53 15.11 11.88
C SER A 94 4.40 16.63 11.98
N ARG A 95 3.33 17.23 11.43
CA ARG A 95 3.05 18.67 11.53
C ARG A 95 2.86 19.12 12.97
N LEU A 96 2.07 18.37 13.74
CA LEU A 96 1.86 18.64 15.17
C LEU A 96 3.17 18.62 15.95
N PHE A 97 4.03 17.63 15.71
CA PHE A 97 5.35 17.58 16.36
C PHE A 97 6.34 18.64 15.83
N ALA A 98 6.18 19.09 14.59
CA ALA A 98 6.98 20.18 14.02
C ALA A 98 6.55 21.58 14.53
N GLY A 99 5.40 21.68 15.20
CA GLY A 99 4.81 22.98 15.60
C GLY A 99 4.29 23.79 14.41
N LEU A 100 3.97 23.09 13.31
CA LEU A 100 3.34 23.70 12.13
C LEU A 100 1.81 23.67 12.31
N PRO A 101 1.09 24.70 11.83
CA PRO A 101 -0.37 24.76 11.90
C PRO A 101 -1.05 23.68 11.06
#